data_AF-A0AAZ3SMS0-F1
#
_entry.id   AF-A0AAZ3SMS0-F1
#
_cell.length_a   1.000
_cell.length_b   1.000
_cell.length_c   1.000
_cell.angle_alpha   90.00
_cell.angle_beta   90.00
_cell.angle_gamma   90.00
#
_symmetry.space_group_name_H-M   'P 1'
#
loop_
_entity.id
_entity.type
_entity.pdbx_description
1 polymer ?
#
loop_
_entity_poly.entity_id
_entity_poly.type
_entity_poly.pdbx_seq_one_letter_code
_entity_poly.pdbx_strand_id
1 'polypeptide(L)'
;MSRILGCNTLKNIREVGKYFNPQVSLIACCRDLFYQSLRTKTTSDSTAMDLSDMRKKYKGDEECFEENHLVSLDPIKQFGDWFDQATKCPEIGEPNAMCIATSTRDGRPSARMVLLKGYSEEGFRFFTNYESRKGGELESNPYACLCFYWEPINRQVRIEGNVERIPYQSSCDYFHSRPKSSQIGAVVSRQSTAVPDRNYLRQKNAELKEKYKDTDVPMPDYWGGYIVKPYLMEFWQGQTNRLHDRIVFTRLKNGESVLEEYEHNAEAGWVYQRLSP
;
A
#
# COMPACT_ATOMS: atom_id res chain seq x y z
N MET A 1 38.95 51.00 24.82
CA MET A 1 38.53 52.28 25.40
C MET A 1 37.52 52.00 26.51
N SER A 2 37.82 52.51 27.72
CA SER A 2 36.96 52.84 28.89
C SER A 2 35.78 51.90 29.26
N ARG A 3 35.84 51.19 30.40
CA ARG A 3 35.37 51.59 31.76
C ARG A 3 33.84 51.83 31.81
N ILE A 4 33.06 51.33 32.77
CA ILE A 4 33.10 51.63 34.22
C ILE A 4 32.41 50.53 35.05
N LEU A 5 33.04 50.23 36.20
CA LEU A 5 32.58 49.45 37.35
C LEU A 5 31.78 50.31 38.34
N GLY A 6 30.99 49.67 39.21
CA GLY A 6 30.71 50.15 40.56
C GLY A 6 30.15 49.02 41.42
N CYS A 7 30.99 48.37 42.26
CA CYS A 7 31.23 48.65 43.70
C CYS A 7 30.07 48.18 44.61
N ASN A 8 30.24 47.52 45.76
CA ASN A 8 31.33 46.81 46.43
C ASN A 8 30.78 46.30 47.79
N THR A 9 31.28 45.14 48.28
CA THR A 9 31.54 44.76 49.70
C THR A 9 30.43 44.86 50.78
N LEU A 10 29.95 43.77 51.41
CA LEU A 10 30.56 42.81 52.40
C LEU A 10 30.33 43.17 53.89
N LYS A 11 29.85 42.16 54.67
CA LYS A 11 30.09 41.78 56.11
C LYS A 11 28.79 41.55 56.93
N ASN A 12 28.42 40.30 57.30
CA ASN A 12 28.82 39.43 58.45
C ASN A 12 28.58 40.07 59.85
N ILE A 13 27.58 39.68 60.67
CA ILE A 13 27.25 38.46 61.49
C ILE A 13 27.93 38.39 62.89
N ARG A 14 27.11 38.08 63.92
CA ARG A 14 27.30 37.54 65.31
C ARG A 14 26.70 38.48 66.39
N GLU A 15 26.01 38.10 67.47
CA GLU A 15 25.86 36.89 68.32
C GLU A 15 24.57 37.05 69.21
N VAL A 16 23.70 36.04 69.40
CA VAL A 16 23.51 35.10 70.55
C VAL A 16 22.91 35.66 71.87
N GLY A 17 21.79 35.06 72.34
CA GLY A 17 21.32 35.15 73.74
C GLY A 17 19.86 34.71 73.99
N LYS A 18 19.65 33.61 74.75
CA LYS A 18 18.41 32.84 75.00
C LYS A 18 17.44 33.47 76.04
N TYR A 19 16.12 33.21 75.94
CA TYR A 19 15.30 32.33 76.83
C TYR A 19 13.77 32.60 76.77
N PHE A 20 12.99 31.51 76.88
CA PHE A 20 11.56 31.33 77.20
C PHE A 20 10.51 31.08 76.07
N ASN A 21 9.90 29.89 76.20
CA ASN A 21 8.73 29.23 75.55
C ASN A 21 7.40 29.80 76.13
N PRO A 22 6.15 29.43 75.73
CA PRO A 22 5.74 28.34 74.81
C PRO A 22 4.56 28.60 73.84
N GLN A 23 4.45 27.76 72.80
CA GLN A 23 3.29 26.89 72.46
C GLN A 23 3.11 26.61 70.96
N VAL A 24 3.34 25.33 70.61
CA VAL A 24 2.51 24.40 69.81
C VAL A 24 2.31 24.60 68.29
N SER A 25 2.57 23.48 67.57
CA SER A 25 2.11 23.05 66.22
C SER A 25 3.07 23.28 65.03
N LEU A 26 4.06 22.40 64.81
CA LEU A 26 4.12 21.31 63.79
C LEU A 26 4.08 21.80 62.31
N ILE A 27 5.24 21.92 61.62
CA ILE A 27 5.87 20.98 60.64
C ILE A 27 5.07 20.90 59.31
N ALA A 28 5.55 21.07 58.07
CA ALA A 28 6.85 21.03 57.36
C ALA A 28 6.78 21.97 56.11
N CYS A 29 7.78 22.78 55.77
CA CYS A 29 8.92 22.52 54.86
C CYS A 29 8.65 21.77 53.53
N CYS A 30 8.72 22.55 52.44
CA CYS A 30 9.70 22.44 51.35
C CYS A 30 9.37 21.70 50.02
N ARG A 31 9.42 22.56 48.98
CA ARG A 31 10.15 22.47 47.69
C ARG A 31 9.58 21.64 46.53
N ASP A 32 9.48 22.40 45.42
CA ASP A 32 9.89 22.10 44.04
C ASP A 32 9.35 20.83 43.37
N LEU A 33 8.76 20.99 42.17
CA LEU A 33 9.19 20.35 40.91
C LEU A 33 8.03 20.16 39.90
N PHE A 34 8.30 20.55 38.65
CA PHE A 34 7.77 20.02 37.39
C PHE A 34 6.26 20.08 37.11
N TYR A 35 5.92 20.99 36.19
CA TYR A 35 4.75 20.87 35.32
C TYR A 35 4.89 19.61 34.44
N GLN A 36 4.41 18.46 34.93
CA GLN A 36 3.98 17.38 34.06
C GLN A 36 2.56 17.69 33.60
N SER A 37 2.41 17.96 32.31
CA SER A 37 1.13 17.89 31.61
C SER A 37 0.57 16.48 31.75
N LEU A 38 -0.21 16.26 32.81
CA LEU A 38 -1.13 15.14 32.91
C LEU A 38 -2.17 15.31 31.80
N ARG A 39 -1.92 14.72 30.64
CA ARG A 39 -3.00 14.34 29.73
C ARG A 39 -3.86 13.36 30.51
N THR A 40 -4.96 13.84 31.04
CA THR A 40 -6.06 13.02 31.49
C THR A 40 -6.45 12.12 30.32
N LYS A 41 -6.08 10.84 30.40
CA LYS A 41 -6.71 9.81 29.58
C LYS A 41 -8.18 9.83 29.99
N THR A 42 -8.99 10.52 29.20
CA THR A 42 -10.43 10.37 29.22
C THR A 42 -10.68 8.87 29.08
N THR A 43 -11.37 8.31 30.07
CA THR A 43 -11.84 6.93 30.06
C THR A 43 -12.77 6.76 28.88
N SER A 44 -12.23 6.33 27.73
CA SER A 44 -13.01 6.01 26.55
C SER A 44 -13.52 4.58 26.67
N ASP A 45 -14.82 4.46 26.44
CA ASP A 45 -15.60 3.26 26.15
C ASP A 45 -14.77 2.00 25.84
N SER A 46 -14.81 1.02 26.75
CA SER A 46 -13.92 -0.15 26.78
C SER A 46 -14.24 -1.23 25.73
N THR A 47 -14.84 -0.85 24.61
CA THR A 47 -15.16 -1.73 23.47
C THR A 47 -14.39 -1.35 22.19
N ALA A 48 -13.78 -0.16 22.14
CA ALA A 48 -13.00 0.29 20.99
C ALA A 48 -11.50 0.05 21.23
N MET A 49 -10.89 -0.75 20.35
CA MET A 49 -9.44 -0.89 20.30
C MET A 49 -8.84 0.36 19.62
N ASP A 50 -8.02 1.12 20.34
CA ASP A 50 -7.28 2.25 19.77
C ASP A 50 -5.99 1.77 19.10
N LEU A 51 -5.81 2.12 17.83
CA LEU A 51 -4.67 1.73 16.99
C LEU A 51 -3.81 2.94 16.58
N SER A 52 -4.03 4.14 17.15
CA SER A 52 -3.36 5.38 16.73
C SER A 52 -1.83 5.32 16.76
N ASP A 53 -1.28 4.54 17.71
CA ASP A 53 0.15 4.48 18.00
C ASP A 53 0.90 3.42 17.18
N MET A 54 0.20 2.68 16.30
CA MET A 54 0.83 1.66 15.46
C MET A 54 1.61 2.24 14.25
N ARG A 55 1.59 3.55 14.05
CA ARG A 55 2.24 4.19 12.89
C ARG A 55 3.77 4.10 13.00
N LYS A 56 4.38 3.50 11.98
CA LYS A 56 5.83 3.50 11.79
C LYS A 56 6.32 4.83 11.21
N LYS A 57 7.58 5.19 11.50
CA LYS A 57 8.27 6.29 10.82
C LYS A 57 8.65 5.86 9.40
N TYR A 58 8.57 6.79 8.46
CA TYR A 58 8.92 6.59 7.04
C TYR A 58 10.21 7.37 6.72
N LYS A 59 10.40 7.70 5.44
CA LYS A 59 11.45 8.62 4.99
C LYS A 59 11.23 10.05 5.50
N GLY A 60 12.30 10.85 5.53
CA GLY A 60 12.26 12.26 5.90
C GLY A 60 12.10 13.17 4.68
N ASP A 61 11.89 14.47 4.93
CA ASP A 61 11.71 15.50 3.88
C ASP A 61 12.90 15.57 2.90
N GLU A 62 14.11 15.26 3.37
CA GLU A 62 15.34 15.20 2.56
C GLU A 62 15.35 14.02 1.56
N GLU A 63 14.43 13.07 1.67
CA GLU A 63 14.27 11.93 0.76
C GLU A 63 12.91 11.97 0.03
N CYS A 64 12.43 13.18 -0.26
CA CYS A 64 11.23 13.46 -1.04
C CYS A 64 11.27 12.79 -2.42
N PHE A 65 10.15 12.25 -2.89
CA PHE A 65 10.00 11.76 -4.26
C PHE A 65 9.41 12.87 -5.15
N GLU A 66 10.29 13.65 -5.76
CA GLU A 66 10.00 14.78 -6.64
C GLU A 66 9.95 14.35 -8.12
N GLU A 67 9.46 15.24 -8.99
CA GLU A 67 9.31 14.98 -10.42
C GLU A 67 10.66 14.70 -11.11
N ASN A 68 11.75 15.31 -10.63
CA ASN A 68 13.11 15.05 -11.12
C ASN A 68 13.67 13.68 -10.66
N HIS A 69 13.00 12.99 -9.73
CA HIS A 69 13.35 11.65 -9.29
C HIS A 69 12.63 10.55 -10.10
N LEU A 70 11.73 10.92 -11.02
CA LEU A 70 11.18 10.00 -12.00
C LEU A 70 12.29 9.51 -12.92
N VAL A 71 12.44 8.19 -13.05
CA VAL A 71 13.41 7.58 -13.98
C VAL A 71 12.92 7.64 -15.43
N SER A 72 11.61 7.85 -15.62
CA SER A 72 10.99 7.99 -16.94
C SER A 72 9.66 8.73 -16.82
N LEU A 73 9.30 9.46 -17.87
CA LEU A 73 7.97 10.05 -18.04
C LEU A 73 6.99 9.09 -18.74
N ASP A 74 7.38 7.83 -18.97
CA ASP A 74 6.49 6.72 -19.24
C ASP A 74 6.17 6.00 -17.92
N PRO A 75 4.91 6.04 -17.43
CA PRO A 75 4.56 5.46 -16.14
C PRO A 75 4.76 3.93 -16.09
N ILE A 76 4.75 3.22 -17.22
CA ILE A 76 5.00 1.77 -17.23
C ILE A 76 6.49 1.50 -16.98
N LYS A 77 7.39 2.33 -17.50
CA LYS A 77 8.83 2.26 -17.21
C LYS A 77 9.12 2.66 -15.77
N GLN A 78 8.46 3.70 -15.25
CA GLN A 78 8.57 4.09 -13.84
C GLN A 78 8.09 2.98 -12.89
N PHE A 79 6.99 2.29 -13.23
CA PHE A 79 6.57 1.08 -12.50
C PHE A 79 7.65 0.00 -12.54
N GLY A 80 8.27 -0.23 -13.69
CA GLY A 80 9.34 -1.22 -13.83
C GLY A 80 10.52 -0.98 -12.89
N ASP A 81 10.94 0.28 -12.74
CA ASP A 81 12.00 0.66 -11.79
C ASP A 81 11.59 0.40 -10.33
N TRP A 82 10.39 0.83 -9.91
CA TRP A 82 9.93 0.57 -8.55
C TRP A 82 9.70 -0.91 -8.27
N PHE A 83 9.23 -1.66 -9.27
CA PHE A 83 9.05 -3.10 -9.17
C PHE A 83 10.40 -3.82 -9.02
N ASP A 84 11.44 -3.42 -9.75
CA ASP A 84 12.80 -3.95 -9.61
C ASP A 84 13.41 -3.62 -8.23
N GLN A 85 13.14 -2.44 -7.69
CA GLN A 85 13.54 -2.12 -6.31
C GLN A 85 12.80 -3.01 -5.29
N ALA A 86 11.51 -3.28 -5.53
CA ALA A 86 10.74 -4.16 -4.66
C ALA A 86 11.21 -5.63 -4.73
N THR A 87 11.64 -6.13 -5.90
CA THR A 87 12.18 -7.49 -6.04
C THR A 87 13.56 -7.67 -5.40
N LYS A 88 14.33 -6.59 -5.30
CA LYS A 88 15.65 -6.58 -4.64
C LYS A 88 15.55 -6.42 -3.12
N CYS A 89 14.39 -6.07 -2.57
CA CYS A 89 14.17 -5.89 -1.14
C CYS A 89 13.92 -7.25 -0.46
N PRO A 90 14.80 -7.72 0.44
CA PRO A 90 14.69 -9.06 1.04
C PRO A 90 13.46 -9.23 1.95
N GLU A 91 12.89 -8.15 2.48
CA GLU A 91 11.70 -8.15 3.33
C GLU A 91 10.39 -8.28 2.53
N ILE A 92 10.43 -8.15 1.20
CA ILE A 92 9.26 -8.26 0.33
C ILE A 92 9.19 -9.69 -0.24
N GLY A 93 8.26 -10.50 0.27
CA GLY A 93 8.09 -11.89 -0.15
C GLY A 93 7.57 -12.07 -1.58
N GLU A 94 6.46 -11.41 -1.92
CA GLU A 94 5.85 -11.46 -3.26
C GLU A 94 5.68 -10.04 -3.82
N PRO A 95 6.71 -9.44 -4.44
CA PRO A 95 6.65 -8.08 -5.00
C PRO A 95 5.54 -7.90 -6.04
N ASN A 96 5.16 -8.99 -6.73
CA ASN A 96 4.09 -9.03 -7.72
C ASN A 96 2.70 -9.29 -7.13
N ALA A 97 2.56 -9.40 -5.80
CA ALA A 97 1.26 -9.43 -5.15
C ALA A 97 0.59 -8.06 -5.27
N MET A 98 -0.64 -8.07 -5.75
CA MET A 98 -1.47 -6.87 -5.91
C MET A 98 -2.88 -7.13 -5.42
N CYS A 99 -3.48 -6.12 -4.80
CA CYS A 99 -4.91 -6.10 -4.60
C CYS A 99 -5.58 -5.67 -5.92
N ILE A 100 -6.55 -6.44 -6.39
CA ILE A 100 -7.42 -6.04 -7.50
C ILE A 100 -8.82 -5.76 -6.97
N ALA A 101 -9.31 -4.54 -7.22
CA ALA A 101 -10.67 -4.11 -6.97
C ALA A 101 -11.48 -4.10 -8.27
N THR A 102 -12.68 -4.67 -8.21
CA THR A 102 -13.66 -4.73 -9.30
C THR A 102 -15.03 -4.39 -8.73
N SER A 103 -16.04 -4.17 -9.56
CA SER A 103 -17.39 -3.89 -9.08
C SER A 103 -18.45 -4.44 -10.03
N THR A 104 -19.63 -4.70 -9.48
CA THR A 104 -20.84 -4.90 -10.27
C THR A 104 -21.25 -3.60 -10.97
N ARG A 105 -22.09 -3.70 -12.00
CA ARG A 105 -22.64 -2.53 -12.72
C ARG A 105 -23.43 -1.56 -11.85
N ASP A 106 -24.05 -2.03 -10.76
CA ASP A 106 -24.74 -1.20 -9.77
C ASP A 106 -23.81 -0.58 -8.72
N GLY A 107 -22.49 -0.67 -8.93
CA GLY A 107 -21.50 0.03 -8.11
C GLY A 107 -21.15 -0.66 -6.79
N ARG A 108 -21.33 -1.98 -6.66
CA ARG A 108 -20.93 -2.71 -5.45
C ARG A 108 -19.49 -3.23 -5.61
N PRO A 109 -18.51 -2.65 -4.89
CA PRO A 109 -17.12 -3.04 -5.05
C PRO A 109 -16.82 -4.38 -4.37
N SER A 110 -15.80 -5.07 -4.89
CA SER A 110 -15.17 -6.20 -4.22
C SER A 110 -13.68 -6.23 -4.53
N ALA A 111 -12.87 -6.69 -3.57
CA ALA A 111 -11.42 -6.69 -3.66
C ALA A 111 -10.82 -8.00 -3.15
N ARG A 112 -9.66 -8.37 -3.67
CA ARG A 112 -8.88 -9.56 -3.27
C ARG A 112 -7.44 -9.47 -3.78
N MET A 113 -6.55 -10.26 -3.19
CA MET A 113 -5.18 -10.41 -3.67
C MET A 113 -5.11 -11.31 -4.91
N VAL A 114 -4.29 -10.92 -5.87
CA VAL A 114 -3.86 -11.73 -7.03
C VAL A 114 -2.38 -11.47 -7.29
N LEU A 115 -1.76 -12.28 -8.15
CA LEU A 115 -0.38 -12.10 -8.56
C LEU A 115 -0.34 -11.52 -9.98
N LEU A 116 0.42 -10.45 -10.18
CA LEU A 116 0.80 -9.96 -11.50
C LEU A 116 1.68 -11.03 -12.18
N LYS A 117 1.35 -11.36 -13.44
CA LYS A 117 2.04 -12.39 -14.25
C LYS A 117 2.75 -11.85 -15.48
N GLY A 118 2.75 -10.53 -15.64
CA GLY A 118 3.51 -9.82 -16.67
C GLY A 118 2.95 -8.42 -16.86
N TYR A 119 3.78 -7.52 -17.34
CA TYR A 119 3.36 -6.19 -17.76
C TYR A 119 4.17 -5.78 -19.00
N SER A 120 3.58 -4.93 -19.83
CA SER A 120 4.19 -4.33 -21.01
C SER A 120 3.48 -3.01 -21.29
N GLU A 121 3.84 -2.32 -22.38
CA GLU A 121 3.13 -1.11 -22.85
C GLU A 121 1.62 -1.34 -23.04
N GLU A 122 1.21 -2.58 -23.32
CA GLU A 122 -0.19 -2.99 -23.44
C GLU A 122 -0.95 -2.99 -22.10
N GLY A 123 -0.27 -3.15 -20.97
CA GLY A 123 -0.88 -3.19 -19.64
C GLY A 123 -0.44 -4.36 -18.76
N PHE A 124 -1.25 -4.66 -17.74
CA PHE A 124 -0.90 -5.51 -16.60
C PHE A 124 -1.70 -6.82 -16.63
N ARG A 125 -1.01 -7.96 -16.78
CA ARG A 125 -1.61 -9.28 -16.97
C ARG A 125 -1.73 -10.06 -15.66
N PHE A 126 -2.89 -10.67 -15.45
CA PHE A 126 -3.14 -11.63 -14.37
C PHE A 126 -4.07 -12.75 -14.85
N PHE A 127 -4.09 -13.88 -14.13
CA PHE A 127 -4.84 -15.07 -14.54
C PHE A 127 -5.83 -15.49 -13.46
N THR A 128 -7.01 -15.94 -13.88
CA THR A 128 -8.08 -16.30 -12.96
C THR A 128 -9.08 -17.26 -13.60
N ASN A 129 -10.11 -17.62 -12.82
CA ASN A 129 -11.28 -18.32 -13.32
C ASN A 129 -12.34 -17.27 -13.71
N TYR A 130 -12.79 -17.29 -14.96
CA TYR A 130 -13.79 -16.37 -15.54
C TYR A 130 -15.16 -16.48 -14.85
N GLU A 131 -15.49 -17.62 -14.25
CA GLU A 131 -16.73 -17.83 -13.49
C GLU A 131 -16.61 -17.41 -12.01
N SER A 132 -15.42 -16.98 -11.56
CA SER A 132 -15.28 -16.45 -10.20
C SER A 132 -16.04 -15.14 -10.03
N ARG A 133 -16.29 -14.71 -8.78
CA ARG A 133 -16.93 -13.39 -8.51
C ARG A 133 -16.26 -12.25 -9.28
N LYS A 134 -14.92 -12.19 -9.27
CA LYS A 134 -14.18 -11.14 -10.01
C LYS A 134 -14.32 -11.30 -11.51
N GLY A 135 -14.37 -12.54 -12.01
CA GLY A 135 -14.54 -12.81 -13.43
C GLY A 135 -15.90 -12.32 -13.90
N GLY A 136 -16.98 -12.69 -13.22
CA GLY A 136 -18.33 -12.19 -13.53
C GLY A 136 -18.46 -10.66 -13.43
N GLU A 137 -17.82 -10.04 -12.43
CA GLU A 137 -17.75 -8.58 -12.32
C GLU A 137 -17.04 -7.98 -13.55
N LEU A 138 -15.87 -8.49 -13.95
CA LEU A 138 -15.10 -7.99 -15.11
C LEU A 138 -15.80 -8.20 -16.46
N GLU A 139 -16.52 -9.31 -16.63
CA GLU A 139 -17.30 -9.57 -17.85
C GLU A 139 -18.47 -8.59 -18.01
N SER A 140 -19.10 -8.24 -16.89
CA SER A 140 -20.22 -7.29 -16.92
C SER A 140 -19.75 -5.84 -16.91
N ASN A 141 -18.67 -5.53 -16.20
CA ASN A 141 -18.16 -4.19 -15.96
C ASN A 141 -16.62 -4.22 -16.11
N PRO A 142 -16.08 -3.97 -17.33
CA PRO A 142 -14.68 -4.21 -17.68
C PRO A 142 -13.74 -3.11 -17.18
N TYR A 143 -13.83 -2.78 -15.89
CA TYR A 143 -12.97 -1.82 -15.21
C TYR A 143 -12.37 -2.44 -13.96
N ALA A 144 -11.10 -2.14 -13.70
CA ALA A 144 -10.42 -2.56 -12.49
C ALA A 144 -9.47 -1.49 -11.96
N CYS A 145 -9.24 -1.55 -10.65
CA CYS A 145 -8.16 -0.85 -9.97
C CYS A 145 -7.19 -1.88 -9.37
N LEU A 146 -5.91 -1.70 -9.62
CA LEU A 146 -4.82 -2.48 -9.03
C LEU A 146 -4.11 -1.63 -7.98
N CYS A 147 -3.74 -2.25 -6.86
CA CYS A 147 -2.97 -1.61 -5.81
C CYS A 147 -1.81 -2.52 -5.40
N PHE A 148 -0.60 -2.05 -5.63
CA PHE A 148 0.63 -2.61 -5.07
C PHE A 148 0.96 -1.84 -3.80
N TYR A 149 1.33 -2.55 -2.74
CA TYR A 149 1.79 -1.94 -1.50
C TYR A 149 3.03 -2.68 -1.01
N TRP A 150 4.17 -1.98 -1.06
CA TRP A 150 5.46 -2.48 -0.63
C TRP A 150 5.84 -1.79 0.67
N GLU A 151 5.36 -2.35 1.77
CA GLU A 151 5.53 -1.79 3.12
C GLU A 151 7.00 -1.49 3.48
N PRO A 152 7.97 -2.39 3.21
CA PRO A 152 9.36 -2.15 3.64
C PRO A 152 10.01 -0.92 3.00
N ILE A 153 9.59 -0.55 1.78
CA ILE A 153 10.10 0.63 1.06
C ILE A 153 9.11 1.80 1.09
N ASN A 154 7.99 1.65 1.82
CA ASN A 154 6.94 2.66 2.00
C ASN A 154 6.40 3.21 0.67
N ARG A 155 6.15 2.31 -0.29
CA ARG A 155 5.63 2.70 -1.61
C ARG A 155 4.31 2.03 -1.92
N GLN A 156 3.49 2.76 -2.66
CA GLN A 156 2.27 2.26 -3.25
C GLN A 156 2.21 2.64 -4.72
N VAL A 157 1.71 1.73 -5.55
CA VAL A 157 1.31 2.04 -6.93
C VAL A 157 -0.15 1.72 -7.10
N ARG A 158 -0.94 2.69 -7.57
CA ARG A 158 -2.32 2.47 -7.99
C ARG A 158 -2.41 2.51 -9.51
N ILE A 159 -3.21 1.63 -10.10
CA ILE A 159 -3.40 1.54 -11.55
C ILE A 159 -4.88 1.39 -11.82
N GLU A 160 -5.46 2.27 -12.61
CA GLU A 160 -6.86 2.18 -13.03
C GLU A 160 -6.93 2.00 -14.54
N GLY A 161 -7.78 1.07 -14.99
CA GLY A 161 -7.77 0.66 -16.39
C GLY A 161 -9.01 -0.08 -16.84
N ASN A 162 -9.17 -0.12 -18.18
CA ASN A 162 -10.10 -1.02 -18.85
C ASN A 162 -9.53 -2.44 -18.82
N VAL A 163 -10.39 -3.44 -18.76
CA VAL A 163 -9.98 -4.85 -18.68
C VAL A 163 -10.44 -5.60 -19.92
N GLU A 164 -9.53 -6.36 -20.51
CA GLU A 164 -9.81 -7.25 -21.64
C GLU A 164 -9.33 -8.67 -21.32
N ARG A 165 -10.02 -9.68 -21.86
CA ARG A 165 -9.46 -11.04 -21.89
C ARG A 165 -8.24 -11.06 -22.80
N ILE A 166 -7.19 -11.77 -22.39
CA ILE A 166 -6.08 -12.05 -23.31
C ILE A 166 -6.50 -13.14 -24.30
N PRO A 167 -5.81 -13.27 -25.46
CA PRO A 167 -6.09 -14.33 -26.42
C PRO A 167 -6.07 -15.72 -25.78
N TYR A 168 -6.97 -16.61 -26.23
CA TYR A 168 -7.09 -17.98 -25.72
C TYR A 168 -5.74 -18.72 -25.76
N GLN A 169 -5.01 -18.61 -26.89
CA GLN A 169 -3.71 -19.26 -27.03
C GLN A 169 -2.70 -18.78 -25.98
N SER A 170 -2.64 -17.46 -25.72
CA SER A 170 -1.79 -16.91 -24.66
C SER A 170 -2.18 -17.41 -23.26
N SER A 171 -3.47 -17.70 -23.04
CA SER A 171 -3.93 -18.36 -21.82
C SER A 171 -3.48 -19.82 -21.74
N CYS A 172 -3.57 -20.56 -22.83
CA CYS A 172 -3.07 -21.94 -22.91
C CYS A 172 -1.57 -22.02 -22.65
N ASP A 173 -0.79 -21.21 -23.35
CA ASP A 173 0.68 -21.20 -23.23
C ASP A 173 1.09 -20.93 -21.78
N TYR A 174 0.45 -19.93 -21.15
CA TYR A 174 0.69 -19.66 -19.74
C TYR A 174 0.20 -20.79 -18.83
N PHE A 175 -0.97 -21.38 -19.07
CA PHE A 175 -1.50 -22.51 -18.29
C PHE A 175 -0.50 -23.68 -18.26
N HIS A 176 0.00 -24.08 -19.43
CA HIS A 176 0.91 -25.20 -19.58
C HIS A 176 2.33 -24.90 -19.08
N SER A 177 2.73 -23.63 -18.99
CA SER A 177 3.98 -23.22 -18.34
C SER A 177 3.99 -23.43 -16.82
N ARG A 178 2.81 -23.51 -16.19
CA ARG A 178 2.68 -23.63 -14.73
C ARG A 178 3.02 -25.05 -14.25
N PRO A 179 3.48 -25.23 -12.99
CA PRO A 179 3.65 -26.56 -12.42
C PRO A 179 2.37 -27.39 -12.55
N LYS A 180 2.49 -28.69 -12.86
CA LYS A 180 1.35 -29.60 -13.05
C LYS A 180 0.35 -29.58 -11.89
N SER A 181 0.84 -29.42 -10.66
CA SER A 181 0.00 -29.24 -9.46
C SER A 181 -0.88 -27.98 -9.50
N SER A 182 -0.37 -26.89 -10.06
CA SER A 182 -1.10 -25.63 -10.26
C SER A 182 -2.14 -25.72 -11.37
N GLN A 183 -1.83 -26.47 -12.44
CA GLN A 183 -2.78 -26.79 -13.51
C GLN A 183 -3.95 -27.60 -12.94
N ILE A 184 -3.65 -28.70 -12.23
CA ILE A 184 -4.66 -29.54 -11.57
C ILE A 184 -5.50 -28.72 -10.58
N GLY A 185 -4.88 -27.88 -9.75
CA GLY A 185 -5.59 -27.03 -8.80
C GLY A 185 -6.61 -26.09 -9.45
N ALA A 186 -6.31 -25.59 -10.67
CA ALA A 186 -7.25 -24.78 -11.45
C ALA A 186 -8.45 -25.60 -11.99
N VAL A 187 -8.26 -26.89 -12.28
CA VAL A 187 -9.34 -27.81 -12.69
C VAL A 187 -10.20 -28.21 -11.49
N VAL A 188 -9.59 -28.49 -10.33
CA VAL A 188 -10.30 -28.91 -9.10
C VAL A 188 -11.28 -27.84 -8.63
N SER A 189 -10.90 -26.57 -8.74
CA SER A 189 -11.59 -25.45 -8.12
C SER A 189 -12.41 -24.66 -9.13
N ARG A 190 -13.74 -24.87 -9.12
CA ARG A 190 -14.68 -23.85 -9.61
C ARG A 190 -14.64 -22.68 -8.64
N GLN A 191 -13.76 -21.72 -8.92
CA GLN A 191 -13.39 -20.69 -7.96
C GLN A 191 -14.62 -19.87 -7.55
N SER A 192 -14.79 -19.66 -6.24
CA SER A 192 -15.92 -18.93 -5.63
C SER A 192 -17.27 -19.66 -5.61
N THR A 193 -17.34 -20.95 -5.96
CA THR A 193 -18.55 -21.78 -5.72
C THR A 193 -18.49 -22.48 -4.36
N ALA A 194 -19.64 -22.70 -3.73
CA ALA A 194 -19.73 -23.43 -2.47
C ALA A 194 -19.31 -24.91 -2.63
N VAL A 195 -18.56 -25.42 -1.65
CA VAL A 195 -18.16 -26.82 -1.54
C VAL A 195 -18.49 -27.32 -0.12
N PRO A 196 -18.78 -28.62 0.08
CA PRO A 196 -19.22 -29.11 1.39
C PRO A 196 -18.14 -28.95 2.46
N ASP A 197 -16.88 -29.23 2.12
CA ASP A 197 -15.76 -29.11 3.04
C ASP A 197 -14.39 -29.14 2.32
N ARG A 198 -13.31 -29.10 3.10
CA ARG A 198 -11.93 -29.20 2.60
C ARG A 198 -11.58 -30.60 2.08
N ASN A 199 -12.19 -31.66 2.60
CA ASN A 199 -11.90 -33.03 2.18
C ASN A 199 -12.41 -33.30 0.77
N TYR A 200 -13.55 -32.70 0.38
CA TYR A 200 -14.03 -32.71 -1.00
C TYR A 200 -12.97 -32.21 -2.00
N LEU A 201 -12.31 -31.07 -1.70
CA LEU A 201 -11.24 -30.54 -2.54
C LEU A 201 -10.00 -31.46 -2.58
N ARG A 202 -9.63 -32.05 -1.44
CA ARG A 202 -8.51 -33.01 -1.36
C ARG A 202 -8.76 -34.24 -2.21
N GLN A 203 -9.97 -34.80 -2.12
CA GLN A 203 -10.37 -35.99 -2.89
C GLN A 203 -10.36 -35.68 -4.38
N LYS A 204 -11.01 -34.59 -4.82
CA LYS A 204 -11.02 -34.19 -6.25
C LYS A 204 -9.61 -33.94 -6.80
N ASN A 205 -8.75 -33.34 -5.99
CA ASN A 205 -7.35 -33.15 -6.36
C ASN A 205 -6.57 -34.47 -6.49
N ALA A 206 -6.81 -35.45 -5.61
CA ALA A 206 -6.19 -36.77 -5.73
C ALA A 206 -6.69 -37.53 -6.98
N GLU A 207 -8.00 -37.51 -7.23
CA GLU A 207 -8.63 -38.10 -8.42
C GLU A 207 -8.02 -37.53 -9.71
N LEU A 208 -7.88 -36.19 -9.80
CA LEU A 208 -7.32 -35.54 -10.98
C LEU A 208 -5.79 -35.71 -11.10
N LYS A 209 -5.07 -35.83 -9.99
CA LYS A 209 -3.64 -36.18 -10.02
C LYS A 209 -3.39 -37.55 -10.61
N GLU A 210 -4.22 -38.53 -10.25
CA GLU A 210 -4.12 -39.87 -10.82
C GLU A 210 -4.56 -39.87 -12.29
N LYS A 211 -5.70 -39.24 -12.60
CA LYS A 211 -6.22 -39.14 -13.97
C LYS A 211 -5.20 -38.54 -14.94
N TYR A 212 -4.50 -37.48 -14.52
CA TYR A 212 -3.54 -36.77 -15.36
C TYR A 212 -2.10 -37.12 -15.02
N LYS A 213 -1.80 -38.26 -14.40
CA LYS A 213 -0.44 -38.62 -13.99
C LYS A 213 0.53 -38.60 -15.18
N ASP A 214 0.16 -39.31 -16.25
CA ASP A 214 0.99 -39.53 -17.45
C ASP A 214 0.46 -38.79 -18.69
N THR A 215 -0.53 -37.91 -18.52
CA THR A 215 -1.09 -37.09 -19.60
C THR A 215 -1.05 -35.60 -19.26
N ASP A 216 -1.26 -34.77 -20.26
CA ASP A 216 -1.41 -33.33 -20.06
C ASP A 216 -2.75 -32.98 -19.43
N VAL A 217 -2.77 -31.88 -18.69
CA VAL A 217 -3.99 -31.30 -18.14
C VAL A 217 -4.55 -30.33 -19.18
N PRO A 218 -5.77 -30.53 -19.69
CA PRO A 218 -6.38 -29.55 -20.56
C PRO A 218 -6.70 -28.28 -19.76
N MET A 219 -6.47 -27.10 -20.36
CA MET A 219 -6.91 -25.84 -19.77
C MET A 219 -8.45 -25.81 -19.79
N PRO A 220 -9.13 -25.57 -18.65
CA PRO A 220 -10.58 -25.42 -18.66
C PRO A 220 -11.03 -24.16 -19.39
N ASP A 221 -12.16 -24.22 -20.10
CA ASP A 221 -12.73 -23.07 -20.85
C ASP A 221 -13.07 -21.86 -19.95
N TYR A 222 -13.32 -22.12 -18.66
CA TYR A 222 -13.58 -21.10 -17.64
C TYR A 222 -12.30 -20.52 -17.04
N TRP A 223 -11.11 -20.84 -17.54
CA TRP A 223 -9.84 -20.34 -17.03
C TRP A 223 -9.07 -19.56 -18.09
N GLY A 224 -8.45 -18.45 -17.68
CA GLY A 224 -7.52 -17.73 -18.54
C GLY A 224 -7.09 -16.39 -17.95
N GLY A 225 -6.55 -15.54 -18.82
CA GLY A 225 -5.94 -14.27 -18.45
C GLY A 225 -6.79 -13.05 -18.77
N TYR A 226 -6.60 -12.01 -17.97
CA TYR A 226 -7.02 -10.65 -18.27
C TYR A 226 -5.80 -9.74 -18.36
N ILE A 227 -5.93 -8.65 -19.12
CA ILE A 227 -5.01 -7.53 -19.16
C ILE A 227 -5.74 -6.25 -18.73
N VAL A 228 -5.16 -5.52 -17.77
CA VAL A 228 -5.62 -4.19 -17.37
C VAL A 228 -4.83 -3.15 -18.17
N LYS A 229 -5.52 -2.43 -19.06
CA LYS A 229 -4.96 -1.35 -19.87
C LYS A 229 -5.05 -0.02 -19.11
N PRO A 230 -3.93 0.54 -18.63
CA PRO A 230 -3.96 1.67 -17.73
C PRO A 230 -4.39 2.96 -18.45
N TYR A 231 -5.30 3.71 -17.83
CA TYR A 231 -5.57 5.11 -18.14
C TYR A 231 -5.14 6.05 -17.00
N LEU A 232 -4.86 5.51 -15.81
CA LEU A 232 -4.32 6.25 -14.67
C LEU A 232 -3.30 5.37 -13.93
N MET A 233 -2.17 5.97 -13.55
CA MET A 233 -1.16 5.36 -12.68
C MET A 233 -0.69 6.37 -11.63
N GLU A 234 -0.81 6.03 -10.35
CA GLU A 234 -0.33 6.85 -9.23
C GLU A 234 0.88 6.20 -8.56
N PHE A 235 1.92 6.98 -8.35
CA PHE A 235 3.10 6.65 -7.56
C PHE A 235 3.06 7.39 -6.23
N TRP A 236 2.94 6.63 -5.15
CA TRP A 236 2.88 7.14 -3.80
C TRP A 236 4.14 6.75 -3.02
N GLN A 237 4.79 7.73 -2.38
CA GLN A 237 5.92 7.52 -1.48
C GLN A 237 5.59 8.06 -0.08
N GLY A 238 5.74 7.18 0.92
CA GLY A 238 5.49 7.50 2.31
C GLY A 238 6.54 8.45 2.90
N GLN A 239 6.07 9.47 3.64
CA GLN A 239 6.88 10.49 4.29
C GLN A 239 6.48 10.62 5.77
N THR A 240 7.47 10.84 6.63
CA THR A 240 7.30 10.89 8.09
C THR A 240 6.45 12.09 8.53
N ASN A 241 6.62 13.23 7.86
CA ASN A 241 5.88 14.47 8.11
C ASN A 241 4.43 14.45 7.60
N ARG A 242 3.98 13.34 6.99
CA ARG A 242 2.63 13.14 6.39
C ARG A 242 2.40 13.91 5.08
N LEU A 243 3.39 14.63 4.59
CA LEU A 243 3.38 15.23 3.27
C LEU A 243 3.78 14.17 2.24
N HIS A 244 2.90 13.20 2.02
CA HIS A 244 3.16 12.09 1.11
C HIS A 244 3.32 12.57 -0.33
N ASP A 245 4.30 11.99 -1.03
CA ASP A 245 4.52 12.30 -2.44
C ASP A 245 3.55 11.50 -3.28
N ARG A 246 2.84 12.19 -4.17
CA ARG A 246 1.84 11.59 -5.06
C ARG A 246 2.02 12.17 -6.45
N ILE A 247 2.64 11.40 -7.34
CA ILE A 247 2.73 11.75 -8.76
C ILE A 247 1.76 10.85 -9.51
N VAL A 248 0.82 11.46 -10.21
CA VAL A 248 -0.23 10.76 -10.95
C VAL A 248 -0.06 11.01 -12.43
N PHE A 249 -0.06 9.93 -13.20
CA PHE A 249 -0.11 9.92 -14.65
C PHE A 249 -1.52 9.60 -15.12
N THR A 250 -2.02 10.34 -16.10
CA THR A 250 -3.32 10.11 -16.75
C THR A 250 -3.18 10.13 -18.27
N ARG A 251 -4.02 9.35 -18.97
CA ARG A 251 -4.17 9.50 -20.42
C ARG A 251 -5.16 10.62 -20.69
N LEU A 252 -4.80 11.55 -21.57
CA LEU A 252 -5.72 12.56 -22.09
C LEU A 252 -6.90 11.87 -22.79
N LYS A 253 -8.12 12.38 -22.60
CA LYS A 253 -9.27 11.86 -23.35
C LYS A 253 -9.13 12.29 -24.81
N ASN A 254 -9.62 11.44 -25.71
CA ASN A 254 -9.57 11.73 -27.15
C ASN A 254 -10.17 13.11 -27.46
N GLY A 255 -9.33 14.03 -27.94
CA GLY A 255 -9.73 15.39 -28.33
C GLY A 255 -9.39 16.48 -27.30
N GLU A 256 -8.89 16.13 -26.11
CA GLU A 256 -8.34 17.10 -25.16
C GLU A 256 -6.88 17.40 -25.54
N SER A 257 -6.62 18.63 -25.96
CA SER A 257 -5.28 19.14 -26.29
C SER A 257 -4.80 20.21 -25.31
N VAL A 258 -5.58 20.50 -24.28
CA VAL A 258 -5.31 21.54 -23.30
C VAL A 258 -5.03 20.86 -21.97
N LEU A 259 -3.82 21.08 -21.46
CA LEU A 259 -3.44 20.66 -20.12
C LEU A 259 -4.22 21.45 -19.08
N GLU A 260 -4.65 20.79 -18.02
CA GLU A 260 -5.23 21.45 -16.86
C GLU A 260 -4.15 22.20 -16.05
N GLU A 261 -4.59 22.98 -15.06
CA GLU A 261 -3.68 23.68 -14.15
C GLU A 261 -2.78 22.66 -13.42
N TYR A 262 -1.45 22.87 -13.48
CA TYR A 262 -0.41 21.98 -12.90
C TYR A 262 -0.15 20.65 -13.62
N GLU A 263 -0.78 20.39 -14.77
CA GLU A 263 -0.43 19.23 -15.59
C GLU A 263 0.82 19.47 -16.43
N HIS A 264 1.62 18.42 -16.57
CA HIS A 264 2.84 18.38 -17.36
C HIS A 264 2.77 17.28 -18.42
N ASN A 265 3.33 17.53 -19.60
CA ASN A 265 3.43 16.51 -20.64
C ASN A 265 4.37 15.36 -20.20
N ALA A 266 3.99 14.13 -20.54
CA ALA A 266 4.79 12.93 -20.34
C ALA A 266 4.97 12.15 -21.67
N GLU A 267 5.66 11.01 -21.62
CA GLU A 267 5.88 10.16 -22.80
C GLU A 267 4.58 9.45 -23.23
N ALA A 268 4.52 8.94 -24.46
CA ALA A 268 3.50 8.00 -24.95
C ALA A 268 2.02 8.45 -24.74
N GLY A 269 1.76 9.77 -24.81
CA GLY A 269 0.42 10.36 -24.69
C GLY A 269 -0.11 10.43 -23.26
N TRP A 270 0.78 10.34 -22.27
CA TRP A 270 0.47 10.59 -20.87
C TRP A 270 0.68 12.06 -20.52
N VAL A 271 -0.03 12.50 -19.50
CA VAL A 271 0.27 13.71 -18.73
C VAL A 271 0.46 13.32 -17.28
N TYR A 272 1.13 14.16 -16.50
CA TYR A 272 1.30 13.92 -15.08
C TYR A 272 1.19 15.18 -14.24
N GLN A 273 0.82 15.01 -12.98
CA GLN A 273 0.72 16.08 -12.00
C GLN A 273 0.98 15.55 -10.59
N ARG A 274 1.32 16.47 -9.68
CA ARG A 274 1.40 16.19 -8.25
C ARG A 274 0.04 16.36 -7.59
N LEU A 275 -0.32 15.43 -6.72
CA LEU A 275 -1.51 15.55 -5.87
C LEU A 275 -1.13 15.83 -4.42
N SER A 276 -2.01 16.53 -3.71
CA SER A 276 -1.91 16.65 -2.26
C SER A 276 -2.07 15.28 -1.59
N PRO A 277 -1.36 15.00 -0.48
CA PRO A 277 -1.50 13.77 0.29
C PRO A 277 -2.88 13.60 0.94
#